data_AF-A0A0L0FI34-F1
#
_entry.id   AF-A0A0L0FI34-F1
#
_cell.length_a   1.000
_cell.length_b   1.000
_cell.length_c   1.000
_cell.angle_alpha   90.00
_cell.angle_beta   90.00
_cell.angle_gamma   90.00
#
_symmetry.space_group_name_H-M   'P 1'
#
loop_
_entity.id
_entity.type
_entity.pdbx_description
1 polymer ?
#
loop_
_entity_poly.entity_id
_entity_poly.type
_entity_poly.pdbx_seq_one_letter_code
_entity_poly.pdbx_strand_id
1 'polypeptide(L)'
;MKLAVSSVLFALLGSQFGPQVVANVASDAINHITDSLNMHNAAVNSDINAIPAVEARVRRDQTPASNKPTMDEEPLTEIEERGRKRHGCYFAGDFYRKGTERELDNGHCRCKRNGKWVCEFEAPECHYKGNDYEEGSWVKCEGGRDCRKWTKCKCKDGELTDCKAPIKKCNYNEERHDSGGWVHCQGKDCHKWLKCKCDNGKLTNCKDAPKKCDYDGARYDIGDWIKCEGSDCQDWIKCKCEHGKLIDCKEPPKKCYYDGSVHDNNDWVECEDRDCRQWTKCKCKDGKLKDCKEAPKMCHYDGEDYDNNDWVGCQGGDCKEWTKCKCHDGELTDCKDPPQSCYYRRSEYSDGDWVHCRRRDCREWSKCKCNDGEFKNCKDPIERPSRYNRPYKGWGRD
;
A
#
# COMPACT_ATOMS: atom_id res chain seq x y z
N MET A 1 -7.43 10.90 -20.13
CA MET A 1 -6.01 10.53 -20.36
C MET A 1 -5.14 11.24 -19.33
N LYS A 2 -4.80 10.55 -18.23
CA LYS A 2 -3.77 10.87 -17.22
C LYS A 2 -4.09 9.98 -16.01
N LEU A 3 -3.47 8.80 -15.96
CA LEU A 3 -3.35 7.89 -14.80
C LEU A 3 -2.69 6.60 -15.30
N ALA A 4 -1.42 6.68 -15.68
CA ALA A 4 -0.59 5.52 -16.05
C ALA A 4 0.90 5.89 -15.97
N VAL A 5 1.39 6.33 -14.79
CA VAL A 5 2.84 6.59 -14.58
C VAL A 5 3.33 6.10 -13.21
N SER A 6 2.46 5.72 -12.27
CA SER A 6 2.90 5.43 -10.89
C SER A 6 3.50 4.03 -10.67
N SER A 7 3.42 3.11 -11.63
CA SER A 7 3.76 1.70 -11.41
C SER A 7 5.19 1.30 -11.85
N VAL A 8 5.92 2.17 -12.54
CA VAL A 8 7.26 1.86 -13.09
C VAL A 8 8.39 2.34 -12.17
N LEU A 9 8.12 3.26 -11.24
CA LEU A 9 9.17 3.82 -10.37
C LEU A 9 9.54 2.94 -9.17
N PHE A 10 8.69 1.98 -8.79
CA PHE A 10 8.99 1.04 -7.69
C PHE A 10 9.86 -0.14 -8.09
N ALA A 11 10.02 -0.41 -9.39
CA ALA A 11 10.81 -1.54 -9.89
C ALA A 11 12.31 -1.25 -10.02
N LEU A 12 12.75 0.02 -9.94
CA LEU A 12 14.15 0.42 -10.17
C LEU A 12 14.95 0.78 -8.91
N LEU A 13 14.33 0.83 -7.73
CA LEU A 13 15.01 1.17 -6.47
C LEU A 13 15.19 -0.01 -5.51
N GLY A 14 14.69 -1.20 -5.87
CA GLY A 14 14.74 -2.40 -5.01
C GLY A 14 16.08 -3.14 -4.95
N SER A 15 17.11 -2.70 -5.67
CA SER A 15 18.38 -3.43 -5.78
C SER A 15 19.58 -2.77 -5.07
N GLN A 16 19.42 -1.62 -4.41
CA GLN A 16 20.55 -0.90 -3.81
C GLN A 16 20.42 -0.52 -2.34
N PHE A 17 19.22 -0.59 -1.73
CA PHE A 17 19.04 -0.18 -0.34
C PHE A 17 18.24 -1.22 0.43
N GLY A 18 18.82 -1.72 1.51
CA GLY A 18 18.19 -2.72 2.39
C GLY A 18 16.87 -2.22 2.99
N PRO A 19 15.98 -3.14 3.42
CA PRO A 19 14.59 -2.86 3.79
C PRO A 19 14.38 -1.90 4.97
N GLN A 20 15.44 -1.49 5.68
CA GLN A 20 15.36 -0.52 6.77
C GLN A 20 15.36 0.96 6.32
N VAL A 21 15.83 1.28 5.11
CA VAL A 21 15.92 2.69 4.65
C VAL A 21 14.60 3.18 4.03
N VAL A 22 13.79 2.27 3.47
CA VAL A 22 12.52 2.61 2.80
C VAL A 22 11.41 2.95 3.81
N ALA A 23 11.49 2.45 5.05
CA ALA A 23 10.47 2.69 6.07
C ALA A 23 10.49 4.13 6.64
N ASN A 24 11.67 4.76 6.73
CA ASN A 24 11.80 6.09 7.32
C ASN A 24 11.40 7.22 6.35
N VAL A 25 11.59 7.03 5.04
CA VAL A 25 11.23 8.05 4.03
C VAL A 25 9.72 8.08 3.75
N ALA A 26 9.01 6.96 3.95
CA ALA A 26 7.56 6.89 3.78
C ALA A 26 6.79 7.57 4.93
N SER A 27 7.34 7.61 6.14
CA SER A 27 6.68 8.21 7.31
C SER A 27 6.67 9.75 7.25
N ASP A 28 7.74 10.36 6.73
CA ASP A 28 7.83 11.83 6.63
C ASP A 28 6.96 12.40 5.49
N ALA A 29 6.74 11.63 4.41
CA ALA A 29 5.89 12.05 3.30
C ALA A 29 4.38 12.04 3.65
N ILE A 30 3.95 11.19 4.59
CA ILE A 30 2.55 11.09 5.01
C ILE A 30 2.16 12.22 5.98
N ASN A 31 3.09 12.66 6.84
CA ASN A 31 2.86 13.76 7.76
C ASN A 31 2.69 15.10 7.03
N HIS A 32 3.45 15.33 5.95
CA HIS A 32 3.37 16.58 5.17
C HIS A 32 2.07 16.74 4.35
N ILE A 33 1.41 15.64 3.97
CA ILE A 33 0.13 15.64 3.24
C ILE A 33 -1.05 15.90 4.20
N THR A 34 -0.93 15.46 5.45
CA THR A 34 -1.98 15.60 6.47
C THR A 34 -2.13 17.06 6.93
N ASP A 35 -1.04 17.83 6.98
CA ASP A 35 -1.07 19.24 7.34
C ASP A 35 -1.61 20.15 6.23
N SER A 36 -1.47 19.77 4.95
CA SER A 36 -2.03 20.55 3.83
C SER A 36 -3.55 20.40 3.69
N LEU A 37 -4.12 19.27 4.11
CA LEU A 37 -5.57 19.03 4.08
C LEU A 37 -6.33 19.76 5.20
N ASN A 38 -5.68 20.05 6.33
CA ASN A 38 -6.30 20.76 7.45
C ASN A 38 -6.40 22.29 7.23
N MET A 39 -5.61 22.88 6.33
CA MET A 39 -5.72 24.31 6.01
C MET A 39 -6.87 24.66 5.05
N HIS A 40 -7.40 23.71 4.27
CA HIS A 40 -8.50 23.97 3.32
C HIS A 40 -9.91 23.82 3.92
N ASN A 41 -10.05 23.19 5.10
CA ASN A 41 -11.34 23.01 5.76
C ASN A 41 -11.73 24.14 6.73
N ALA A 42 -10.83 25.08 7.03
CA ALA A 42 -11.10 26.20 7.93
C ALA A 42 -11.75 27.42 7.24
N ALA A 43 -11.90 27.42 5.91
CA ALA A 43 -12.37 28.59 5.14
C ALA A 43 -13.84 28.55 4.70
N VAL A 44 -14.64 27.54 5.07
CA VAL A 44 -16.01 27.36 4.53
C VAL A 44 -17.12 27.41 5.59
N ASN A 45 -16.82 27.59 6.88
CA ASN A 45 -17.83 27.60 7.95
C ASN A 45 -17.76 28.85 8.85
N SER A 46 -17.95 30.03 8.28
CA SER A 46 -18.50 31.17 9.00
C SER A 46 -19.44 31.94 8.09
N ASP A 47 -20.61 32.30 8.61
CA ASP A 47 -21.65 33.16 8.02
C ASP A 47 -22.88 32.46 7.44
N ILE A 48 -23.62 31.76 8.29
CA ILE A 48 -25.09 31.75 8.19
C ILE A 48 -25.67 31.86 9.60
N ASN A 49 -25.97 33.08 10.04
CA ASN A 49 -27.09 33.33 10.95
C ASN A 49 -27.60 34.76 10.82
N ALA A 50 -28.94 34.84 10.74
CA ALA A 50 -29.83 35.97 10.99
C ALA A 50 -29.84 37.15 10.00
N ILE A 51 -30.81 37.17 9.06
CA ILE A 51 -31.52 38.39 8.57
C ILE A 51 -32.98 37.99 8.19
N PRO A 52 -34.00 38.81 8.50
CA PRO A 52 -35.40 38.38 8.61
C PRO A 52 -36.16 38.32 7.26
N ALA A 53 -37.34 37.72 7.32
CA ALA A 53 -38.29 37.60 6.23
C ALA A 53 -38.62 38.97 5.60
N VAL A 54 -38.22 39.15 4.34
CA VAL A 54 -38.72 40.22 3.47
C VAL A 54 -39.75 39.58 2.53
N GLU A 55 -41.01 39.90 2.74
CA GLU A 55 -42.09 39.61 1.80
C GLU A 55 -41.82 40.32 0.46
N ALA A 56 -41.34 39.58 -0.53
CA ALA A 56 -41.32 40.05 -1.91
C ALA A 56 -42.73 39.89 -2.49
N ARG A 57 -43.53 40.96 -2.43
CA ARG A 57 -44.72 41.15 -3.26
C ARG A 57 -44.32 41.00 -4.73
N VAL A 58 -44.77 39.92 -5.35
CA VAL A 58 -44.83 39.80 -6.82
C VAL A 58 -45.79 40.88 -7.30
N ARG A 59 -45.27 41.92 -7.97
CA ARG A 59 -46.08 42.85 -8.74
C ARG A 59 -46.75 42.04 -9.84
N ARG A 60 -48.06 41.84 -9.73
CA ARG A 60 -48.93 41.63 -10.89
C ARG A 60 -48.95 42.96 -11.61
N ASP A 61 -48.24 43.06 -12.72
CA ASP A 61 -48.53 44.13 -13.66
C ASP A 61 -49.96 43.92 -14.17
N GLN A 62 -50.76 44.94 -13.91
CA GLN A 62 -52.15 45.05 -14.33
C GLN A 62 -52.17 45.09 -15.85
N THR A 63 -52.81 44.10 -16.46
CA THR A 63 -53.35 44.23 -17.81
C THR A 63 -54.33 45.41 -17.79
N PRO A 64 -54.15 46.48 -18.57
CA PRO A 64 -55.17 47.51 -18.65
C PRO A 64 -56.40 46.91 -19.33
N ALA A 65 -57.55 47.15 -18.69
CA ALA A 65 -58.85 46.87 -19.25
C ALA A 65 -58.94 47.49 -20.66
N SER A 66 -59.25 46.65 -21.65
CA SER A 66 -59.69 47.10 -22.96
C SER A 66 -61.00 47.86 -22.78
N ASN A 67 -60.90 49.18 -22.74
CA ASN A 67 -62.04 50.07 -22.92
C ASN A 67 -62.60 49.80 -24.31
N LYS A 68 -63.78 49.19 -24.34
CA LYS A 68 -64.64 49.07 -25.51
C LYS A 68 -65.05 50.48 -25.94
N PRO A 69 -64.65 51.00 -27.12
CA PRO A 69 -65.27 52.19 -27.66
C PRO A 69 -66.62 51.77 -28.22
N THR A 70 -67.70 52.23 -27.61
CA THR A 70 -68.96 52.45 -28.32
C THR A 70 -68.69 53.51 -29.38
N MET A 71 -68.58 53.09 -30.65
CA MET A 71 -68.77 53.99 -31.77
C MET A 71 -70.24 53.97 -32.13
N ASP A 72 -70.87 55.12 -31.95
CA ASP A 72 -72.18 55.43 -32.49
C ASP A 72 -72.14 55.30 -34.02
N GLU A 73 -73.09 54.54 -34.55
CA GLU A 73 -73.35 54.44 -35.98
C GLU A 73 -73.98 55.76 -36.47
N GLU A 74 -73.19 56.61 -37.13
CA GLU A 74 -73.74 57.54 -38.11
C GLU A 74 -73.88 56.83 -39.48
N PRO A 75 -75.01 56.98 -40.18
CA PRO A 75 -75.26 56.29 -41.43
C PRO A 75 -74.41 56.93 -42.53
N LEU A 76 -73.35 56.24 -42.95
CA LEU A 76 -72.66 56.57 -44.19
C LEU A 76 -73.60 56.31 -45.36
N THR A 77 -73.85 57.40 -46.08
CA THR A 77 -74.77 57.52 -47.19
C THR A 77 -74.40 56.62 -48.37
N GLU A 78 -75.46 56.17 -49.00
CA GLU A 78 -75.63 55.29 -50.15
C GLU A 78 -74.98 55.84 -51.45
N ILE A 79 -73.67 56.13 -51.46
CA ILE A 79 -72.94 56.47 -52.70
C ILE A 79 -71.52 55.90 -52.65
N GLU A 80 -71.37 54.58 -52.81
CA GLU A 80 -70.28 53.94 -53.58
C GLU A 80 -70.49 52.41 -53.78
N GLU A 81 -71.73 51.92 -53.73
CA GLU A 81 -72.09 50.53 -54.06
C GLU A 81 -72.06 50.19 -55.57
N ARG A 82 -71.47 51.04 -56.41
CA ARG A 82 -71.32 50.77 -57.85
C ARG A 82 -69.88 50.98 -58.32
N GLY A 83 -69.06 49.95 -58.09
CA GLY A 83 -67.88 49.69 -58.90
C GLY A 83 -66.64 49.26 -58.11
N ARG A 84 -66.30 47.97 -58.23
CA ARG A 84 -65.14 47.24 -57.66
C ARG A 84 -65.48 46.67 -56.27
N LYS A 85 -65.76 45.37 -56.11
CA LYS A 85 -64.72 44.31 -56.15
C LYS A 85 -63.32 44.84 -55.78
N ARG A 86 -63.21 45.64 -54.72
CA ARG A 86 -61.91 46.05 -54.17
C ARG A 86 -61.33 44.82 -53.48
N HIS A 87 -60.49 44.09 -54.20
CA HIS A 87 -59.67 42.99 -53.70
C HIS A 87 -58.59 43.54 -52.75
N GLY A 88 -59.01 44.06 -51.61
CA GLY A 88 -58.16 44.68 -50.59
C GLY A 88 -58.56 44.24 -49.19
N CYS A 89 -57.66 44.40 -48.23
CA CYS A 89 -57.84 44.01 -46.84
C CYS A 89 -57.96 45.25 -45.96
N TYR A 90 -58.81 45.22 -44.95
CA TYR A 90 -58.98 46.31 -43.99
C TYR A 90 -58.10 46.07 -42.75
N PHE A 91 -57.39 47.09 -42.27
CA PHE A 91 -56.61 47.02 -41.02
C PHE A 91 -56.49 48.41 -40.38
N ALA A 92 -56.87 48.54 -39.11
CA ALA A 92 -56.72 49.74 -38.28
C ALA A 92 -57.20 51.06 -38.93
N GLY A 93 -58.37 51.06 -39.59
CA GLY A 93 -58.93 52.27 -40.22
C GLY A 93 -58.73 52.35 -41.74
N ASP A 94 -57.76 51.62 -42.29
CA ASP A 94 -57.33 51.77 -43.68
C ASP A 94 -57.57 50.52 -44.54
N PHE A 95 -57.73 50.73 -45.86
CA PHE A 95 -57.82 49.67 -46.88
C PHE A 95 -56.50 49.49 -47.64
N TYR A 96 -56.02 48.26 -47.65
CA TYR A 96 -54.76 47.85 -48.28
C TYR A 96 -55.02 47.04 -49.55
N ARG A 97 -54.16 47.19 -50.56
CA ARG A 97 -54.28 46.42 -51.80
C ARG A 97 -53.79 44.98 -51.60
N LYS A 98 -54.29 44.05 -52.42
CA LYS A 98 -53.73 42.69 -52.50
C LYS A 98 -52.20 42.74 -52.63
N GLY A 99 -51.53 41.94 -51.81
CA GLY A 99 -50.08 41.82 -51.82
C GLY A 99 -49.37 42.82 -50.93
N THR A 100 -50.07 43.81 -50.34
CA THR A 100 -49.49 44.63 -49.29
C THR A 100 -49.14 43.76 -48.09
N GLU A 101 -47.92 43.96 -47.61
CA GLU A 101 -47.34 43.31 -46.44
C GLU A 101 -47.25 44.35 -45.32
N ARG A 102 -47.56 43.92 -44.09
CA ARG A 102 -47.38 44.71 -42.86
C ARG A 102 -46.61 43.87 -41.86
N GLU A 103 -45.57 44.47 -41.31
CA GLU A 103 -44.91 43.96 -40.11
C GLU A 103 -45.76 44.33 -38.90
N LEU A 104 -46.01 43.34 -38.05
CA LEU A 104 -46.54 43.48 -36.69
C LEU A 104 -45.41 43.07 -35.74
N ASP A 105 -45.54 43.45 -34.47
CA ASP A 105 -44.48 43.29 -33.47
C ASP A 105 -43.87 41.88 -33.41
N ASN A 106 -44.62 40.81 -33.74
CA ASN A 106 -44.14 39.41 -33.74
C ASN A 106 -44.50 38.63 -35.01
N GLY A 107 -44.69 39.28 -36.16
CA GLY A 107 -45.03 38.55 -37.38
C GLY A 107 -45.30 39.43 -38.60
N HIS A 108 -45.39 38.80 -39.76
CA HIS A 108 -45.70 39.49 -41.00
C HIS A 108 -47.07 39.06 -41.53
N CYS A 109 -47.90 40.04 -41.87
CA CYS A 109 -49.22 39.82 -42.41
C CYS A 109 -49.25 40.23 -43.89
N ARG A 110 -49.82 39.37 -44.75
CA ARG A 110 -50.00 39.65 -46.17
C ARG A 110 -51.46 39.67 -46.57
N CYS A 111 -51.88 40.74 -47.25
CA CYS A 111 -53.23 40.87 -47.75
C CYS A 111 -53.49 39.95 -48.96
N LYS A 112 -54.42 39.01 -48.84
CA LYS A 112 -54.81 38.08 -49.92
C LYS A 112 -55.98 38.62 -50.76
N ARG A 113 -56.20 38.01 -51.94
CA ARG A 113 -57.18 38.45 -52.95
C ARG A 113 -58.64 38.41 -52.48
N ASN A 114 -58.93 37.66 -51.42
CA ASN A 114 -60.25 37.53 -50.81
C ASN A 114 -60.49 38.53 -49.67
N GLY A 115 -59.60 39.50 -49.47
CA GLY A 115 -59.73 40.51 -48.42
C GLY A 115 -59.30 40.02 -47.03
N LYS A 116 -58.73 38.81 -46.91
CA LYS A 116 -58.18 38.30 -45.63
C LYS A 116 -56.69 38.61 -45.50
N TRP A 117 -56.29 38.96 -44.29
CA TRP A 117 -54.88 38.93 -43.88
C TRP A 117 -54.49 37.49 -43.56
N VAL A 118 -53.34 37.06 -44.07
CA VAL A 118 -52.67 35.84 -43.62
C VAL A 118 -51.43 36.29 -42.90
N CYS A 119 -51.36 36.01 -41.61
CA CYS A 119 -50.26 36.39 -40.76
C CYS A 119 -49.46 35.16 -40.40
N GLU A 120 -48.14 35.28 -40.55
CA GLU A 120 -47.17 34.31 -40.07
C GLU A 120 -46.50 34.97 -38.87
N PHE A 121 -46.79 34.45 -37.69
CA PHE A 121 -46.17 34.87 -36.44
C PHE A 121 -45.00 33.95 -36.16
N GLU A 122 -43.89 34.51 -35.72
CA GLU A 122 -42.80 33.72 -35.17
C GLU A 122 -43.31 33.08 -33.87
N ALA A 123 -43.03 31.78 -33.68
CA ALA A 123 -43.47 31.08 -32.48
C ALA A 123 -42.88 31.79 -31.25
N PRO A 124 -43.67 32.00 -30.18
CA PRO A 124 -43.16 32.70 -29.01
C PRO A 124 -42.00 31.92 -28.40
N GLU A 125 -40.82 32.54 -28.36
CA GLU A 125 -39.63 31.98 -27.72
C GLU A 125 -39.69 32.20 -26.20
N CYS A 126 -39.20 31.24 -25.43
CA CYS A 126 -39.03 31.43 -23.99
C CYS A 126 -37.66 32.02 -23.70
N HIS A 127 -37.63 33.18 -23.03
CA HIS A 127 -36.40 33.81 -22.59
C HIS A 127 -36.01 33.34 -21.18
N TYR A 128 -34.87 32.64 -21.03
CA TYR A 128 -34.35 32.23 -19.73
C TYR A 128 -32.85 32.48 -19.59
N LYS A 129 -32.48 33.33 -18.61
CA LYS A 129 -31.09 33.75 -18.32
C LYS A 129 -30.30 34.22 -19.55
N GLY A 130 -30.95 35.02 -20.39
CA GLY A 130 -30.32 35.60 -21.59
C GLY A 130 -30.09 34.59 -22.73
N ASN A 131 -30.76 33.44 -22.70
CA ASN A 131 -30.86 32.53 -23.84
C ASN A 131 -32.32 32.37 -24.23
N ASP A 132 -32.54 32.17 -25.52
CA ASP A 132 -33.85 32.06 -26.14
C ASP A 132 -34.08 30.59 -26.52
N TYR A 133 -35.26 30.08 -26.18
CA TYR A 133 -35.60 28.67 -26.36
C TYR A 133 -36.85 28.54 -27.22
N GLU A 134 -36.76 27.72 -28.25
CA GLU A 134 -37.88 27.42 -29.15
C GLU A 134 -39.04 26.74 -28.42
N GLU A 135 -40.25 26.99 -28.90
CA GLU A 135 -41.49 26.33 -28.47
C GLU A 135 -41.32 24.80 -28.41
N GLY A 136 -41.69 24.20 -27.28
CA GLY A 136 -41.57 22.77 -27.03
C GLY A 136 -40.22 22.30 -26.48
N SER A 137 -39.19 23.15 -26.47
CA SER A 137 -37.85 22.81 -25.97
C SER A 137 -37.80 22.61 -24.46
N TRP A 138 -36.89 21.77 -23.98
CA TRP A 138 -36.62 21.61 -22.55
C TRP A 138 -35.48 22.54 -22.11
N VAL A 139 -35.82 23.51 -21.27
CA VAL A 139 -34.87 24.42 -20.63
C VAL A 139 -34.33 23.77 -19.36
N LYS A 140 -33.01 23.61 -19.25
CA LYS A 140 -32.35 23.12 -18.03
C LYS A 140 -31.94 24.29 -17.16
N CYS A 141 -32.13 24.15 -15.85
CA CYS A 141 -31.64 25.15 -14.91
C CYS A 141 -30.14 24.97 -14.68
N GLU A 142 -29.32 25.87 -15.22
CA GLU A 142 -27.87 25.88 -15.01
C GLU A 142 -27.53 26.93 -13.95
N GLY A 143 -27.16 26.49 -12.74
CA GLY A 143 -26.55 27.30 -11.68
C GLY A 143 -27.25 28.64 -11.35
N GLY A 144 -28.31 28.63 -10.53
CA GLY A 144 -28.96 29.85 -10.02
C GLY A 144 -29.94 29.59 -8.88
N ARG A 145 -30.52 30.66 -8.31
CA ARG A 145 -31.51 30.55 -7.21
C ARG A 145 -32.74 29.72 -7.61
N ASP A 146 -33.14 29.79 -8.88
CA ASP A 146 -34.31 29.08 -9.40
C ASP A 146 -34.11 27.57 -9.52
N CYS A 147 -32.86 27.10 -9.56
CA CYS A 147 -32.53 25.67 -9.61
C CYS A 147 -32.84 24.94 -8.30
N ARG A 148 -33.24 25.68 -7.26
CA ARG A 148 -33.79 25.12 -6.02
C ARG A 148 -35.26 24.69 -6.16
N LYS A 149 -35.97 25.19 -7.18
CA LYS A 149 -37.40 24.92 -7.41
C LYS A 149 -37.63 23.95 -8.56
N TRP A 150 -36.74 23.91 -9.55
CA TRP A 150 -36.84 23.01 -10.70
C TRP A 150 -35.47 22.70 -11.33
N THR A 151 -35.38 21.59 -12.06
CA THR A 151 -34.18 21.15 -12.80
C THR A 151 -34.34 21.29 -14.30
N LYS A 152 -35.55 21.10 -14.82
CA LYS A 152 -35.89 21.39 -16.20
C LYS A 152 -37.36 21.80 -16.33
N CYS A 153 -37.65 22.73 -17.24
CA CYS A 153 -39.00 23.14 -17.63
C CYS A 153 -39.15 23.01 -19.15
N LYS A 154 -40.38 22.96 -19.64
CA LYS A 154 -40.70 22.97 -21.06
C LYS A 154 -41.10 24.39 -21.47
N CYS A 155 -40.53 24.89 -22.56
CA CYS A 155 -40.99 26.14 -23.17
C CYS A 155 -42.34 25.89 -23.83
N LYS A 156 -43.36 26.65 -23.44
CA LYS A 156 -44.68 26.60 -24.05
C LYS A 156 -45.38 27.95 -23.98
N ASP A 157 -45.85 28.43 -25.13
CA ASP A 157 -46.60 29.69 -25.25
C ASP A 157 -45.81 30.90 -24.71
N GLY A 158 -44.48 30.91 -24.87
CA GLY A 158 -43.59 31.94 -24.33
C GLY A 158 -43.29 31.85 -22.83
N GLU A 159 -43.81 30.82 -22.13
CA GLU A 159 -43.59 30.61 -20.70
C GLU A 159 -42.91 29.26 -20.39
N LEU A 160 -42.14 29.21 -19.29
CA LEU A 160 -41.58 27.96 -18.77
C LEU A 160 -42.63 27.20 -17.96
N THR A 161 -43.15 26.11 -18.53
CA THR A 161 -44.18 25.24 -17.95
C THR A 161 -43.65 23.83 -17.67
N ASP A 162 -44.44 22.94 -17.08
CA ASP A 162 -44.09 21.52 -16.81
C ASP A 162 -42.74 21.30 -16.09
N CYS A 163 -42.43 22.18 -15.15
CA CYS A 163 -41.16 22.19 -14.43
C CYS A 163 -41.01 20.95 -13.52
N LYS A 164 -39.92 20.20 -13.70
CA LYS A 164 -39.56 19.08 -12.83
C LYS A 164 -38.80 19.58 -11.61
N ALA A 165 -39.29 19.26 -10.41
CA ALA A 165 -38.60 19.55 -9.16
C ALA A 165 -37.18 18.97 -9.13
N PRO A 166 -36.25 19.54 -8.32
CA PRO A 166 -34.92 18.99 -8.18
C PRO A 166 -34.99 17.61 -7.57
N ILE A 167 -34.36 16.65 -8.24
CA ILE A 167 -34.18 15.32 -7.70
C ILE A 167 -33.29 15.45 -6.47
N LYS A 168 -33.86 15.22 -5.28
CA LYS A 168 -33.11 15.27 -4.03
C LYS A 168 -32.21 14.03 -3.95
N LYS A 169 -30.92 14.27 -3.72
CA LYS A 169 -29.94 13.22 -3.41
C LYS A 169 -30.13 12.76 -1.97
N CYS A 170 -29.85 11.49 -1.69
CA CYS A 170 -29.80 10.98 -0.32
C CYS A 170 -28.40 11.25 0.24
N ASN A 171 -28.34 11.55 1.54
CA ASN A 171 -27.09 11.63 2.27
C ASN A 171 -27.02 10.43 3.21
N TYR A 172 -26.00 9.59 3.07
CA TYR A 172 -25.77 8.44 3.94
C TYR A 172 -24.27 8.34 4.23
N ASN A 173 -23.91 8.33 5.51
CA ASN A 173 -22.52 8.25 5.96
C ASN A 173 -21.59 9.27 5.26
N GLU A 174 -22.04 10.52 5.15
CA GLU A 174 -21.35 11.64 4.47
C GLU A 174 -21.23 11.51 2.94
N GLU A 175 -21.68 10.41 2.35
CA GLU A 175 -21.75 10.22 0.90
C GLU A 175 -23.11 10.67 0.33
N ARG A 176 -23.05 11.35 -0.82
CA ARG A 176 -24.24 11.77 -1.58
C ARG A 176 -24.57 10.78 -2.68
N HIS A 177 -25.77 10.19 -2.60
CA HIS A 177 -26.27 9.23 -3.58
C HIS A 177 -27.37 9.83 -4.44
N ASP A 178 -27.30 9.59 -5.75
CA ASP A 178 -28.32 10.02 -6.69
C ASP A 178 -29.64 9.25 -6.48
N SER A 179 -30.77 9.94 -6.68
CA SER A 179 -32.08 9.28 -6.66
C SER A 179 -32.18 8.22 -7.75
N GLY A 180 -32.77 7.08 -7.43
CA GLY A 180 -32.77 5.86 -8.23
C GLY A 180 -31.62 4.90 -7.90
N GLY A 181 -30.54 5.39 -7.27
CA GLY A 181 -29.37 4.58 -6.91
C GLY A 181 -29.61 3.67 -5.71
N TRP A 182 -28.86 2.56 -5.65
CA TRP A 182 -28.80 1.71 -4.46
C TRP A 182 -27.65 2.17 -3.56
N VAL A 183 -27.98 2.38 -2.30
CA VAL A 183 -27.05 2.68 -1.22
C VAL A 183 -26.81 1.38 -0.46
N HIS A 184 -25.56 0.96 -0.35
CA HIS A 184 -25.17 -0.19 0.44
C HIS A 184 -24.86 0.25 1.87
N CYS A 185 -25.27 -0.54 2.85
CA CYS A 185 -24.97 -0.22 4.23
C CYS A 185 -23.46 -0.18 4.44
N GLN A 186 -23.00 0.73 5.29
CA GLN A 186 -21.62 0.81 5.73
C GLN A 186 -21.58 0.99 7.23
N GLY A 187 -20.58 0.40 7.88
CA GLY A 187 -20.36 0.54 9.32
C GLY A 187 -21.52 0.00 10.16
N LYS A 188 -21.92 0.78 11.17
CA LYS A 188 -22.80 0.31 12.24
C LYS A 188 -24.23 0.08 11.82
N ASP A 189 -24.74 0.70 10.75
CA ASP A 189 -26.16 0.58 10.36
C ASP A 189 -26.50 -0.72 9.60
N CYS A 190 -25.49 -1.52 9.27
CA CYS A 190 -25.65 -2.80 8.57
C CYS A 190 -26.44 -3.88 9.33
N HIS A 191 -26.81 -3.65 10.60
CA HIS A 191 -27.72 -4.53 11.34
C HIS A 191 -29.19 -4.33 10.97
N LYS A 192 -29.55 -3.19 10.36
CA LYS A 192 -30.95 -2.89 10.00
C LYS A 192 -31.26 -3.29 8.57
N TRP A 193 -30.34 -3.04 7.64
CA TRP A 193 -30.53 -3.28 6.21
C TRP A 193 -29.19 -3.48 5.51
N LEU A 194 -29.18 -4.25 4.42
CA LEU A 194 -28.01 -4.51 3.58
C LEU A 194 -27.84 -3.47 2.47
N LYS A 195 -28.95 -3.10 1.83
CA LYS A 195 -29.01 -2.03 0.84
C LYS A 195 -30.39 -1.37 0.82
N CYS A 196 -30.44 -0.06 0.59
CA CYS A 196 -31.66 0.70 0.38
C CYS A 196 -31.60 1.41 -0.97
N LYS A 197 -32.76 1.74 -1.54
CA LYS A 197 -32.85 2.60 -2.71
C LYS A 197 -33.00 4.05 -2.29
N CYS A 198 -32.18 4.95 -2.83
CA CYS A 198 -32.38 6.37 -2.67
C CYS A 198 -33.51 6.83 -3.57
N ASP A 199 -34.64 7.27 -3.01
CA ASP A 199 -35.76 7.82 -3.77
C ASP A 199 -36.10 9.22 -3.21
N ASN A 200 -35.79 10.25 -3.99
CA ASN A 200 -36.07 11.67 -3.70
C ASN A 200 -35.59 12.13 -2.31
N GLY A 201 -34.33 11.81 -1.97
CA GLY A 201 -33.67 12.24 -0.75
C GLY A 201 -34.02 11.42 0.48
N LYS A 202 -34.76 10.32 0.32
CA LYS A 202 -35.04 9.35 1.38
C LYS A 202 -34.56 7.96 0.96
N LEU A 203 -34.00 7.21 1.91
CA LEU A 203 -33.72 5.79 1.73
C LEU A 203 -35.03 5.01 1.88
N THR A 204 -35.39 4.24 0.87
CA THR A 204 -36.61 3.41 0.81
C THR A 204 -36.28 2.03 0.28
N ASN A 205 -37.23 1.08 0.29
CA ASN A 205 -37.03 -0.28 -0.23
C ASN A 205 -35.76 -0.97 0.29
N CYS A 206 -35.54 -0.84 1.60
CA CYS A 206 -34.40 -1.41 2.27
C CYS A 206 -34.54 -2.94 2.35
N LYS A 207 -33.53 -3.66 1.87
CA LYS A 207 -33.42 -5.11 2.05
C LYS A 207 -32.87 -5.36 3.45
N ASP A 208 -33.57 -6.15 4.26
CA ASP A 208 -33.13 -6.50 5.61
C ASP A 208 -31.72 -7.11 5.61
N ALA A 209 -30.98 -6.85 6.67
CA ALA A 209 -29.71 -7.48 6.90
C ALA A 209 -29.90 -9.00 7.06
N PRO A 210 -28.99 -9.84 6.53
CA PRO A 210 -29.03 -11.26 6.82
C PRO A 210 -28.92 -11.48 8.33
N LYS A 211 -29.86 -12.22 8.91
CA LYS A 211 -29.92 -12.47 10.35
C LYS A 211 -28.90 -13.52 10.83
N LYS A 212 -28.21 -14.17 9.90
CA LYS A 212 -27.29 -15.28 10.14
C LYS A 212 -26.12 -15.22 9.17
N CYS A 213 -24.99 -15.81 9.56
CA CYS A 213 -23.87 -16.07 8.68
C CYS A 213 -23.91 -17.52 8.21
N ASP A 214 -23.64 -17.77 6.94
CA ASP A 214 -23.43 -19.10 6.40
C ASP A 214 -21.92 -19.37 6.33
N TYR A 215 -21.44 -20.45 6.96
CA TYR A 215 -20.06 -20.92 6.88
C TYR A 215 -20.02 -22.45 6.88
N ASP A 216 -19.32 -23.02 5.90
CA ASP A 216 -19.21 -24.47 5.66
C ASP A 216 -20.56 -25.23 5.70
N GLY A 217 -21.57 -24.67 5.01
CA GLY A 217 -22.92 -25.24 4.98
C GLY A 217 -23.73 -25.11 6.28
N ALA A 218 -23.14 -24.60 7.37
CA ALA A 218 -23.81 -24.32 8.63
C ALA A 218 -24.25 -22.84 8.74
N ARG A 219 -25.30 -22.60 9.53
CA ARG A 219 -25.87 -21.27 9.79
C ARG A 219 -25.67 -20.86 11.23
N TYR A 220 -25.07 -19.70 11.43
CA TYR A 220 -24.71 -19.16 12.74
C TYR A 220 -25.47 -17.86 13.02
N ASP A 221 -25.82 -17.63 14.28
CA ASP A 221 -26.53 -16.43 14.70
C ASP A 221 -25.56 -15.25 14.87
N ILE A 222 -26.09 -14.03 14.74
CA ILE A 222 -25.30 -12.81 14.95
C ILE A 222 -24.78 -12.79 16.39
N GLY A 223 -23.46 -12.58 16.54
CA GLY A 223 -22.76 -12.62 17.81
C GLY A 223 -22.00 -13.92 18.04
N ASP A 224 -22.32 -14.99 17.30
CA ASP A 224 -21.63 -16.26 17.43
C ASP A 224 -20.17 -16.15 17.00
N TRP A 225 -19.31 -16.83 17.75
CA TRP A 225 -17.94 -17.04 17.35
C TRP A 225 -17.83 -18.39 16.64
N ILE A 226 -17.42 -18.34 15.38
CA ILE A 226 -17.29 -19.47 14.49
C ILE A 226 -15.82 -19.86 14.45
N LYS A 227 -15.54 -21.13 14.68
CA LYS A 227 -14.20 -21.69 14.49
C LYS A 227 -14.11 -22.30 13.10
N CYS A 228 -12.98 -22.11 12.46
CA CYS A 228 -12.69 -22.83 11.24
C CYS A 228 -12.29 -24.26 11.64
N GLU A 229 -13.04 -25.26 11.17
CA GLU A 229 -12.80 -26.67 11.44
C GLU A 229 -12.53 -27.37 10.10
N GLY A 230 -11.26 -27.43 9.68
CA GLY A 230 -10.88 -27.96 8.37
C GLY A 230 -9.41 -27.76 8.03
N SER A 231 -8.96 -28.36 6.93
CA SER A 231 -7.59 -28.19 6.40
C SER A 231 -7.40 -26.87 5.62
N ASP A 232 -8.50 -26.19 5.33
CA ASP A 232 -8.61 -24.92 4.61
C ASP A 232 -8.55 -23.68 5.52
N CYS A 233 -8.30 -23.87 6.82
CA CYS A 233 -8.15 -22.82 7.83
C CYS A 233 -6.81 -22.07 7.76
N GLN A 234 -6.39 -21.68 6.57
CA GLN A 234 -5.11 -20.98 6.35
C GLN A 234 -5.16 -19.53 6.79
N ASP A 235 -6.33 -18.88 6.69
CA ASP A 235 -6.45 -17.44 6.87
C ASP A 235 -6.96 -17.04 8.27
N TRP A 236 -7.72 -17.90 8.95
CA TRP A 236 -8.27 -17.61 10.27
C TRP A 236 -8.65 -18.88 11.05
N ILE A 237 -8.59 -18.81 12.39
CA ILE A 237 -9.01 -19.88 13.31
C ILE A 237 -10.36 -19.61 13.97
N LYS A 238 -10.73 -18.33 14.11
CA LYS A 238 -11.95 -17.93 14.79
C LYS A 238 -12.42 -16.57 14.28
N CYS A 239 -13.64 -16.49 13.76
CA CYS A 239 -14.29 -15.24 13.37
C CYS A 239 -15.56 -15.03 14.18
N LYS A 240 -16.08 -13.80 14.21
CA LYS A 240 -17.38 -13.48 14.77
C LYS A 240 -18.39 -13.25 13.66
N CYS A 241 -19.58 -13.84 13.76
CA CYS A 241 -20.67 -13.55 12.84
C CYS A 241 -21.29 -12.20 13.19
N GLU A 242 -21.18 -11.21 12.31
CA GLU A 242 -21.95 -9.97 12.40
C GLU A 242 -22.48 -9.53 11.04
N HIS A 243 -23.72 -9.05 11.00
CA HIS A 243 -24.33 -8.49 9.79
C HIS A 243 -24.34 -9.46 8.59
N GLY A 244 -24.43 -10.77 8.86
CA GLY A 244 -24.40 -11.81 7.82
C GLY A 244 -23.03 -12.04 7.20
N LYS A 245 -21.95 -11.55 7.82
CA LYS A 245 -20.57 -11.76 7.41
C LYS A 245 -19.71 -12.22 8.59
N LEU A 246 -18.65 -12.95 8.29
CA LEU A 246 -17.59 -13.25 9.26
C LEU A 246 -16.67 -12.03 9.36
N ILE A 247 -16.58 -11.47 10.56
CA ILE A 247 -15.69 -10.34 10.89
C ILE A 247 -14.82 -10.69 12.10
N ASP A 248 -13.91 -9.78 12.50
CA ASP A 248 -13.03 -9.95 13.68
C ASP A 248 -12.29 -11.31 13.70
N CYS A 249 -11.85 -11.73 12.53
CA CYS A 249 -11.17 -13.01 12.32
C CYS A 249 -9.77 -12.99 12.95
N LYS A 250 -9.48 -14.00 13.77
CA LYS A 250 -8.14 -14.24 14.32
C LYS A 250 -7.33 -15.11 13.38
N GLU A 251 -6.17 -14.63 12.97
CA GLU A 251 -5.21 -15.43 12.20
C GLU A 251 -4.80 -16.70 12.96
N PRO A 252 -4.53 -17.81 12.26
CA PRO A 252 -3.95 -18.99 12.89
C PRO A 252 -2.61 -18.65 13.55
N PRO A 253 -2.24 -19.33 14.65
CA PRO A 253 -0.91 -19.21 15.22
C PRO A 253 0.12 -19.57 14.15
N LYS A 254 1.01 -18.63 13.83
CA LYS A 254 2.04 -18.82 12.81
C LYS A 254 3.03 -19.89 13.28
N LYS A 255 3.10 -20.99 12.55
CA LYS A 255 4.03 -22.11 12.78
C LYS A 255 5.29 -21.96 11.94
N CYS A 256 6.40 -22.51 12.40
CA CYS A 256 7.64 -22.56 11.63
C CYS A 256 7.78 -23.92 10.96
N TYR A 257 8.27 -23.91 9.72
CA TYR A 257 8.63 -25.12 8.99
C TYR A 257 10.15 -25.21 8.93
N TYR A 258 10.72 -26.29 9.46
CA TYR A 258 12.15 -26.55 9.42
C TYR A 258 12.37 -28.05 9.21
N ASP A 259 13.19 -28.39 8.20
CA ASP A 259 13.52 -29.74 7.80
C ASP A 259 12.34 -30.74 7.76
N GLY A 260 11.26 -30.36 7.09
CA GLY A 260 10.05 -31.19 6.98
C GLY A 260 9.19 -31.28 8.25
N SER A 261 9.66 -30.75 9.37
CA SER A 261 8.93 -30.68 10.64
C SER A 261 8.20 -29.34 10.81
N VAL A 262 7.10 -29.37 11.57
CA VAL A 262 6.27 -28.20 11.88
C VAL A 262 6.35 -27.90 13.36
N HIS A 263 6.78 -26.69 13.71
CA HIS A 263 6.98 -26.25 15.09
C HIS A 263 6.00 -25.13 15.47
N ASP A 264 5.47 -25.21 16.69
CA ASP A 264 4.54 -24.22 17.20
C ASP A 264 5.28 -22.93 17.63
N ASN A 265 4.52 -21.84 17.72
CA ASN A 265 5.07 -20.55 18.09
C ASN A 265 5.62 -20.61 19.54
N ASN A 266 6.88 -20.21 19.70
CA ASN A 266 7.76 -20.30 20.87
C ASN A 266 8.49 -21.63 21.10
N ASP A 267 8.34 -22.63 20.22
CA ASP A 267 9.14 -23.84 20.30
C ASP A 267 10.62 -23.54 20.01
N TRP A 268 11.50 -24.29 20.67
CA TRP A 268 12.91 -24.34 20.28
C TRP A 268 13.08 -25.43 19.22
N VAL A 269 13.62 -25.03 18.08
CA VAL A 269 13.98 -25.88 16.96
C VAL A 269 15.47 -26.12 17.04
N GLU A 270 15.86 -27.36 17.28
CA GLU A 270 17.26 -27.78 17.22
C GLU A 270 17.64 -27.97 15.76
N CYS A 271 18.85 -27.55 15.42
CA CYS A 271 19.37 -27.83 14.10
C CYS A 271 19.73 -29.31 13.99
N GLU A 272 19.35 -29.95 12.88
CA GLU A 272 19.82 -31.27 12.51
C GLU A 272 20.71 -31.16 11.26
N ASP A 273 21.80 -31.93 11.22
CA ASP A 273 22.72 -32.07 10.09
C ASP A 273 23.41 -30.78 9.58
N ARG A 274 23.25 -30.48 8.27
CA ARG A 274 24.20 -29.67 7.47
C ARG A 274 24.12 -28.17 7.78
N ASP A 275 22.99 -27.73 8.32
CA ASP A 275 22.70 -26.33 8.61
C ASP A 275 23.26 -25.89 9.98
N CYS A 276 23.80 -26.83 10.76
CA CYS A 276 24.24 -26.58 12.14
C CYS A 276 25.58 -25.86 12.21
N ARG A 277 26.12 -25.49 11.05
CA ARG A 277 27.31 -24.64 10.90
C ARG A 277 27.05 -23.20 11.31
N GLN A 278 25.78 -22.76 11.35
CA GLN A 278 25.42 -21.37 11.67
C GLN A 278 24.78 -21.23 13.05
N TRP A 279 24.00 -22.22 13.49
CA TRP A 279 23.29 -22.17 14.76
C TRP A 279 22.97 -23.58 15.29
N THR A 280 22.90 -23.73 16.61
CA THR A 280 22.57 -24.98 17.29
C THR A 280 21.08 -25.12 17.59
N LYS A 281 20.44 -23.99 17.92
CA LYS A 281 18.98 -23.95 18.12
C LYS A 281 18.42 -22.56 17.87
N CYS A 282 17.21 -22.49 17.31
CA CYS A 282 16.45 -21.27 17.11
C CYS A 282 15.10 -21.36 17.82
N LYS A 283 14.49 -20.22 18.12
CA LYS A 283 13.12 -20.14 18.61
C LYS A 283 12.17 -19.84 17.46
N CYS A 284 11.14 -20.65 17.28
CA CYS A 284 10.06 -20.34 16.35
C CYS A 284 9.27 -19.13 16.86
N LYS A 285 9.26 -18.03 16.10
CA LYS A 285 8.52 -16.81 16.48
C LYS A 285 7.90 -16.13 15.26
N ASP A 286 6.58 -16.06 15.26
CA ASP A 286 5.76 -15.47 14.20
C ASP A 286 5.95 -16.16 12.84
N GLY A 287 6.11 -17.49 12.84
CA GLY A 287 6.35 -18.30 11.64
C GLY A 287 7.74 -18.16 11.04
N LYS A 288 8.70 -17.61 11.80
CA LYS A 288 10.13 -17.55 11.42
C LYS A 288 11.01 -18.06 12.55
N LEU A 289 12.12 -18.71 12.22
CA LEU A 289 13.17 -19.02 13.19
C LEU A 289 13.88 -17.72 13.59
N LYS A 290 13.88 -17.39 14.88
CA LYS A 290 14.51 -16.21 15.49
C LYS A 290 15.32 -16.63 16.71
N ASP A 291 16.05 -15.70 17.33
CA ASP A 291 16.79 -15.93 18.58
C ASP A 291 17.71 -17.16 18.52
N CYS A 292 18.36 -17.35 17.37
CA CYS A 292 19.23 -18.47 17.11
C CYS A 292 20.51 -18.40 17.95
N LYS A 293 20.87 -19.50 18.60
CA LYS A 293 22.16 -19.65 19.27
C LYS A 293 23.20 -20.05 18.25
N GLU A 294 24.25 -19.26 18.11
CA GLU A 294 25.37 -19.58 17.23
C GLU A 294 25.95 -20.96 17.56
N ALA A 295 26.39 -21.67 16.52
CA ALA A 295 27.08 -22.91 16.70
C ALA A 295 28.49 -22.65 17.23
N PRO A 296 29.01 -23.49 18.16
CA PRO A 296 30.41 -23.41 18.53
C PRO A 296 31.24 -23.61 17.26
N LYS A 297 32.15 -22.68 17.00
CA LYS A 297 33.03 -22.74 15.84
C LYS A 297 34.06 -23.85 16.06
N MET A 298 34.11 -24.80 15.14
CA MET A 298 35.12 -25.86 15.11
C MET A 298 36.39 -25.35 14.44
N CYS A 299 37.55 -25.86 14.86
CA CYS A 299 38.82 -25.58 14.18
C CYS A 299 39.09 -26.64 13.13
N HIS A 300 39.57 -26.24 11.96
CA HIS A 300 39.98 -27.16 10.91
C HIS A 300 41.50 -27.18 10.80
N TYR A 301 42.12 -28.35 10.97
CA TYR A 301 43.56 -28.51 10.84
C TYR A 301 43.89 -29.87 10.21
N ASP A 302 44.77 -29.84 9.20
CA ASP A 302 45.23 -31.01 8.43
C ASP A 302 44.11 -31.96 7.93
N GLY A 303 42.97 -31.39 7.54
CA GLY A 303 41.82 -32.16 7.02
C GLY A 303 40.91 -32.74 8.10
N GLU A 304 41.18 -32.50 9.39
CA GLU A 304 40.33 -32.90 10.51
C GLU A 304 39.63 -31.68 11.15
N ASP A 305 38.42 -31.92 11.68
CA ASP A 305 37.65 -30.93 12.44
C ASP A 305 37.77 -31.22 13.94
N TYR A 306 38.08 -30.18 14.72
CA TYR A 306 38.29 -30.25 16.17
C TYR A 306 37.24 -29.41 16.90
N ASP A 307 36.69 -29.95 17.99
CA ASP A 307 35.69 -29.26 18.80
C ASP A 307 36.30 -28.10 19.58
N ASN A 308 35.45 -27.15 19.96
CA ASN A 308 35.87 -26.02 20.79
C ASN A 308 36.43 -26.51 22.13
N ASN A 309 37.66 -26.11 22.46
CA ASN A 309 38.53 -26.54 23.56
C ASN A 309 39.36 -27.82 23.37
N ASP A 310 39.30 -28.48 22.22
CA ASP A 310 40.17 -29.62 21.94
C ASP A 310 41.63 -29.20 21.75
N TRP A 311 42.56 -30.10 22.12
CA TRP A 311 43.97 -29.93 21.79
C TRP A 311 44.24 -30.54 20.41
N VAL A 312 44.61 -29.69 19.47
CA VAL A 312 45.05 -30.05 18.12
C VAL A 312 46.55 -30.29 18.16
N GLY A 313 46.98 -31.51 17.86
CA GLY A 313 48.40 -31.85 17.74
C GLY A 313 48.92 -31.47 16.36
N CYS A 314 50.11 -30.88 16.29
CA CYS A 314 50.72 -30.61 14.99
C CYS A 314 51.06 -31.93 14.28
N GLN A 315 50.79 -31.99 12.97
CA GLN A 315 51.26 -33.07 12.10
C GLN A 315 52.12 -32.48 10.97
N GLY A 316 53.21 -33.16 10.62
CA GLY A 316 54.05 -32.80 9.47
C GLY A 316 55.01 -31.62 9.67
N GLY A 317 55.12 -30.77 8.66
CA GLY A 317 56.16 -29.73 8.54
C GLY A 317 55.96 -28.49 9.42
N ASP A 318 54.75 -28.32 9.95
CA ASP A 318 54.34 -27.16 10.75
C ASP A 318 54.82 -27.27 12.22
N CYS A 319 55.36 -28.43 12.60
CA CYS A 319 55.69 -28.75 14.01
C CYS A 319 56.99 -28.10 14.49
N LYS A 320 57.50 -27.16 13.69
CA LYS A 320 58.65 -26.31 14.03
C LYS A 320 58.24 -25.17 14.96
N GLU A 321 56.99 -24.75 14.92
CA GLU A 321 56.50 -23.58 15.67
C GLU A 321 55.70 -23.98 16.90
N TRP A 322 55.03 -25.13 16.89
CA TRP A 322 54.24 -25.62 18.02
C TRP A 322 54.04 -27.15 17.97
N THR A 323 53.79 -27.77 19.12
CA THR A 323 53.47 -29.21 19.23
C THR A 323 52.00 -29.50 19.38
N LYS A 324 51.29 -28.63 20.10
CA LYS A 324 49.83 -28.66 20.20
C LYS A 324 49.27 -27.28 20.46
N CYS A 325 48.16 -26.96 19.83
CA CYS A 325 47.37 -25.77 20.09
C CYS A 325 46.00 -26.19 20.64
N LYS A 326 45.32 -25.29 21.32
CA LYS A 326 43.95 -25.48 21.76
C LYS A 326 43.01 -24.82 20.76
N CYS A 327 42.00 -25.53 20.28
CA CYS A 327 40.94 -24.93 19.47
C CYS A 327 40.09 -24.02 20.36
N HIS A 328 39.98 -22.74 20.01
CA HIS A 328 39.11 -21.78 20.67
C HIS A 328 38.35 -20.94 19.64
N ASP A 329 37.04 -21.08 19.60
CA ASP A 329 36.13 -20.33 18.72
C ASP A 329 36.54 -20.36 17.22
N GLY A 330 37.00 -21.53 16.76
CA GLY A 330 37.39 -21.76 15.36
C GLY A 330 38.83 -21.34 15.02
N GLU A 331 39.59 -20.87 16.00
CA GLU A 331 41.01 -20.53 15.86
C GLU A 331 41.89 -21.42 16.75
N LEU A 332 43.10 -21.74 16.29
CA LEU A 332 44.08 -22.44 17.11
C LEU A 332 44.83 -21.42 18.00
N THR A 333 44.60 -21.49 19.31
CA THR A 333 45.21 -20.62 20.33
C THR A 333 46.03 -21.44 21.33
N ASP A 334 46.69 -20.80 22.29
CA ASP A 334 47.45 -21.46 23.38
C ASP A 334 48.45 -22.54 22.92
N CYS A 335 49.08 -22.29 21.78
CA CYS A 335 50.06 -23.19 21.18
C CYS A 335 51.26 -23.38 22.12
N LYS A 336 51.64 -24.64 22.34
CA LYS A 336 52.85 -25.00 23.09
C LYS A 336 54.01 -25.17 22.15
N ASP A 337 55.11 -24.47 22.42
CA ASP A 337 56.36 -24.64 21.69
C ASP A 337 56.81 -26.12 21.70
N PRO A 338 57.47 -26.58 20.63
CA PRO A 338 58.05 -27.92 20.63
C PRO A 338 59.07 -28.07 21.77
N PRO A 339 59.10 -29.20 22.48
CA PRO A 339 60.16 -29.45 23.45
C PRO A 339 61.48 -29.41 22.69
N GLN A 340 62.36 -28.48 23.06
CA GLN A 340 63.64 -28.30 22.38
C GLN A 340 64.53 -29.50 22.73
N SER A 341 64.71 -30.41 21.77
CA SER A 341 65.55 -31.59 21.93
C SER A 341 66.93 -31.37 21.32
N CYS A 342 67.93 -32.06 21.89
CA CYS A 342 69.30 -32.02 21.36
C CYS A 342 69.61 -33.31 20.59
N TYR A 343 70.37 -33.21 19.51
CA TYR A 343 70.73 -34.36 18.69
C TYR A 343 72.23 -34.68 18.79
N TYR A 344 72.57 -35.91 19.20
CA TYR A 344 73.96 -36.39 19.20
C TYR A 344 74.06 -37.81 18.65
N ARG A 345 74.88 -37.99 17.60
CA ARG A 345 75.15 -39.29 16.94
C ARG A 345 73.88 -40.11 16.65
N ARG A 346 72.86 -39.45 16.09
CA ARG A 346 71.56 -40.03 15.70
C ARG A 346 70.64 -40.42 16.88
N SER A 347 70.93 -39.95 18.08
CA SER A 347 70.02 -40.06 19.22
C SER A 347 69.53 -38.67 19.58
N GLU A 348 68.21 -38.59 19.78
CA GLU A 348 67.52 -37.42 20.31
C GLU A 348 67.53 -37.50 21.84
N TYR A 349 67.75 -36.37 22.49
CA TYR A 349 67.77 -36.23 23.94
C TYR A 349 66.78 -35.14 24.34
N SER A 350 65.95 -35.42 25.33
CA SER A 350 64.99 -34.46 25.85
C SER A 350 65.69 -33.37 26.66
N ASP A 351 65.02 -32.23 26.81
CA ASP A 351 65.50 -31.18 27.71
C ASP A 351 65.73 -31.75 29.13
N GLY A 352 66.89 -31.44 29.70
CA GLY A 352 67.33 -31.98 30.98
C GLY A 352 68.22 -33.23 30.90
N ASP A 353 68.25 -33.93 29.77
CA ASP A 353 69.00 -35.18 29.64
C ASP A 353 70.52 -34.96 29.59
N TRP A 354 71.27 -35.90 30.16
CA TRP A 354 72.73 -35.93 30.03
C TRP A 354 73.15 -36.77 28.83
N VAL A 355 73.83 -36.12 27.89
CA VAL A 355 74.44 -36.76 26.73
C VAL A 355 75.88 -37.13 27.06
N HIS A 356 76.19 -38.41 26.98
CA HIS A 356 77.54 -38.92 27.20
C HIS A 356 78.26 -39.10 25.87
N CYS A 357 79.38 -38.40 25.70
CA CYS A 357 80.22 -38.63 24.54
C CYS A 357 80.78 -40.06 24.59
N ARG A 358 80.65 -40.80 23.48
CA ARG A 358 81.20 -42.15 23.36
C ARG A 358 82.34 -42.15 22.34
N ARG A 359 83.53 -42.62 22.76
CA ARG A 359 84.71 -42.94 21.94
C ARG A 359 85.49 -41.71 21.43
N ARG A 360 85.77 -41.63 20.12
CA ARG A 360 86.81 -40.78 19.51
C ARG A 360 86.45 -39.28 19.42
N ASP A 361 85.18 -38.93 19.66
CA ASP A 361 84.69 -37.55 19.53
C ASP A 361 84.81 -36.77 20.85
N CYS A 362 85.28 -37.40 21.93
CA CYS A 362 85.35 -36.79 23.25
C CYS A 362 86.61 -35.94 23.40
N ARG A 363 86.92 -35.14 22.37
CA ARG A 363 88.03 -34.20 22.37
C ARG A 363 87.68 -32.91 23.10
N GLU A 364 86.41 -32.52 23.06
CA GLU A 364 85.93 -31.25 23.60
C GLU A 364 85.16 -31.42 24.92
N TRP A 365 84.50 -32.56 25.12
CA TRP A 365 83.73 -32.84 26.33
C TRP A 365 83.51 -34.34 26.54
N SER A 366 83.29 -34.75 27.80
CA SER A 366 82.96 -36.12 28.19
C SER A 366 81.47 -36.36 28.40
N LYS A 367 80.75 -35.33 28.88
CA LYS A 367 79.28 -35.30 28.94
C LYS A 367 78.76 -33.86 28.91
N CYS A 368 77.61 -33.63 28.29
CA CYS A 368 76.89 -32.35 28.31
C CYS A 368 75.44 -32.58 28.74
N LYS A 369 74.78 -31.53 29.22
CA LYS A 369 73.35 -31.54 29.50
C LYS A 369 72.62 -30.89 28.33
N CYS A 370 71.61 -31.56 27.77
CA CYS A 370 70.71 -30.94 26.80
C CYS A 370 69.85 -29.92 27.55
N ASN A 371 69.98 -28.66 27.20
CA ASN A 371 69.20 -27.56 27.78
C ASN A 371 68.78 -26.62 26.65
N ASP A 372 67.47 -26.54 26.39
CA ASP A 372 66.88 -25.69 25.35
C ASP A 372 67.49 -25.98 23.97
N GLY A 373 67.50 -27.25 23.55
CA GLY A 373 67.98 -27.66 22.22
C GLY A 373 69.50 -27.55 22.01
N GLU A 374 70.25 -27.07 23.00
CA GLU A 374 71.70 -26.91 22.96
C GLU A 374 72.42 -27.76 24.02
N PHE A 375 73.64 -28.20 23.71
CA PHE A 375 74.51 -28.87 24.68
C PHE A 375 75.19 -27.84 25.59
N LYS A 376 74.68 -27.71 26.82
CA LYS A 376 75.22 -26.81 27.86
C LYS A 376 75.84 -27.61 29.01
N ASN A 377 76.56 -26.94 29.91
CA ASN A 377 77.16 -27.55 31.10
C ASN A 377 78.05 -28.77 30.82
N CYS A 378 78.82 -28.69 29.73
CA CYS A 378 79.74 -29.74 29.31
C CYS A 378 80.87 -29.92 30.31
N LYS A 379 81.18 -31.18 30.64
CA LYS A 379 82.37 -31.53 31.42
C LYS A 379 83.53 -31.80 30.49
N ASP A 380 84.72 -31.37 30.91
CA ASP A 380 85.98 -31.61 30.21
C ASP A 380 86.18 -33.09 29.82
N PRO A 381 86.91 -33.35 28.74
CA PRO A 381 87.20 -34.71 28.30
C PRO A 381 87.98 -35.47 29.38
N ILE A 382 87.64 -36.74 29.57
CA ILE A 382 88.39 -37.60 30.49
C ILE A 382 89.75 -37.86 29.85
N GLU A 383 90.81 -37.24 30.37
CA GLU A 383 92.18 -37.52 29.95
C GLU A 383 92.45 -39.01 30.11
N ARG A 384 92.66 -39.70 28.97
CA ARG A 384 93.14 -41.08 29.04
C ARG A 384 94.62 -41.02 29.41
N PRO A 385 95.08 -41.69 30.48
CA PRO A 385 96.50 -41.80 30.75
C PRO A 385 97.18 -42.40 29.53
N SER A 386 98.11 -41.64 28.95
CA SER A 386 98.90 -42.03 27.79
C SER A 386 99.51 -43.41 28.03
N ARG A 387 99.07 -44.42 27.26
CA ARG A 387 99.67 -45.77 27.27
C ARG A 387 101.04 -45.82 26.57
N TYR A 388 101.57 -44.69 26.10
CA TYR A 388 102.84 -44.59 25.39
C TYR A 388 103.96 -44.03 26.28
N ASN A 389 104.20 -44.67 27.43
CA ASN A 389 105.47 -44.57 28.15
C ASN A 389 105.73 -45.88 28.91
N ARG A 390 106.03 -46.96 28.19
CA ARG A 390 106.72 -48.12 28.76
C ARG A 390 108.10 -48.22 28.09
N PRO A 391 109.21 -48.18 28.86
CA PRO A 391 110.55 -48.35 28.30
C PRO A 391 110.69 -49.77 27.74
N TYR A 392 111.16 -49.88 26.50
CA TYR A 392 111.55 -51.15 25.89
C TYR A 392 112.68 -51.78 26.72
N LYS A 393 112.38 -52.83 27.49
CA LYS A 393 113.41 -53.76 27.98
C LYS A 393 113.74 -54.72 26.83
N GLY A 394 114.95 -54.58 26.29
CA GLY A 394 115.51 -55.51 25.31
C GLY A 394 115.59 -56.92 25.89
N TRP A 395 115.11 -57.90 25.12
CA TRP A 395 115.35 -59.31 25.38
C TRP A 395 116.56 -59.71 24.53
N GLY A 396 117.66 -60.06 25.20
CA GLY A 396 118.78 -60.77 24.60
C GLY A 396 118.36 -62.18 24.19
N ARG A 397 118.90 -62.66 23.07
CA ARG A 397 118.94 -64.08 22.71
C ARG A 397 120.38 -64.57 22.89
N ASP A 398 120.47 -65.81 23.36
CA ASP A 398 121.67 -66.64 23.46
C ASP A 398 122.44 -66.76 22.13
#